data_AF-A0AAN9BAA3-F1
#
_entry.id   AF-A0AAN9BAA3-F1
#
_cell.length_a   1.000
_cell.length_b   1.000
_cell.length_c   1.000
_cell.angle_alpha   90.00
_cell.angle_beta   90.00
_cell.angle_gamma   90.00
#
_symmetry.space_group_name_H-M   'P 1'
#
loop_
_entity.id
_entity.type
_entity.pdbx_description
1 polymer ?
#
loop_
_entity_poly.entity_id
_entity_poly.type
_entity_poly.pdbx_seq_one_letter_code
_entity_poly.pdbx_strand_id
1 'polypeptide(L)'
;MDNYSREKSVDVVRGKLLRKMVGDNEKLTSKCKVDLARMPPCQSALMPHIQRVNHRVALYKRAHEGIQERPKPYDQGQGWTKNADGVLEPVWCLKPILPVSLIDLLADGGCEEEDDEEEDEEVDFDAFAESDDEF
;
A
#
# COMPACT_ATOMS: atom_id res chain seq x y z
N MET A 1 -18.00 -21.43 -17.26
CA MET A 1 -16.78 -21.27 -16.44
C MET A 1 -15.83 -20.43 -17.27
N ASP A 2 -15.73 -19.14 -16.94
CA ASP A 2 -14.86 -18.23 -17.69
C ASP A 2 -13.41 -18.56 -17.40
N ASN A 3 -12.65 -18.82 -18.47
CA ASN A 3 -11.25 -19.23 -18.41
C ASN A 3 -10.37 -17.99 -18.22
N TYR A 4 -10.41 -17.39 -17.03
CA TYR A 4 -9.51 -16.29 -16.68
C TYR A 4 -8.08 -16.83 -16.57
N SER A 5 -7.20 -16.38 -17.47
CA SER A 5 -5.76 -16.62 -17.30
C SER A 5 -5.31 -16.09 -15.95
N ARG A 6 -4.76 -16.97 -15.10
CA ARG A 6 -4.29 -16.60 -13.77
C ARG A 6 -3.01 -15.79 -13.90
N GLU A 7 -3.07 -14.51 -13.56
CA GLU A 7 -1.89 -13.66 -13.50
C GLU A 7 -0.93 -14.14 -12.40
N LYS A 8 0.37 -14.12 -12.70
CA LYS A 8 1.43 -14.56 -11.78
C LYS A 8 2.17 -13.41 -11.09
N SER A 9 1.89 -12.17 -11.48
CA SER A 9 2.55 -10.97 -10.95
C SER A 9 1.55 -9.91 -10.54
N VAL A 10 1.67 -9.43 -9.30
CA VAL A 10 0.84 -8.35 -8.77
C VAL A 10 1.08 -7.05 -9.52
N ASP A 11 2.32 -6.79 -9.95
CA ASP A 11 2.65 -5.58 -10.70
C ASP A 11 2.00 -5.57 -12.09
N VAL A 12 1.85 -6.75 -12.72
CA VAL A 12 1.09 -6.90 -13.98
C VAL A 12 -0.40 -6.63 -13.73
N VAL A 13 -0.97 -7.17 -12.66
CA VAL A 13 -2.38 -6.91 -12.27
C VAL A 13 -2.60 -5.42 -12.00
N ARG A 14 -1.68 -4.77 -11.28
CA ARG A 14 -1.69 -3.31 -11.07
C ARG A 14 -1.68 -2.57 -12.40
N GLY A 15 -0.78 -2.91 -13.32
CA GLY A 15 -0.72 -2.27 -14.64
C GLY A 15 -2.03 -2.39 -15.42
N LYS A 16 -2.68 -3.57 -15.38
CA LYS A 16 -3.99 -3.79 -16.00
C LYS A 16 -5.11 -2.99 -15.32
N LEU A 17 -5.11 -2.94 -13.99
CA LEU A 17 -6.11 -2.20 -13.22
C LEU A 17 -5.99 -0.69 -13.46
N LEU A 18 -4.76 -0.17 -13.45
CA LEU A 18 -4.47 1.23 -13.76
C LEU A 18 -4.94 1.59 -15.16
N ARG A 19 -4.62 0.76 -16.16
CA ARG A 19 -5.10 0.96 -17.54
C ARG A 19 -6.61 0.96 -17.63
N LYS A 20 -7.29 0.06 -16.91
CA LYS A 20 -8.75 0.01 -16.86
C LYS A 20 -9.36 1.25 -16.19
N MET A 21 -8.70 1.80 -15.16
CA MET A 21 -9.12 3.03 -14.48
C MET A 21 -8.94 4.27 -15.36
N VAL A 22 -7.91 4.29 -16.21
CA VAL A 22 -7.64 5.38 -17.16
C VAL A 22 -8.48 5.25 -18.44
N GLY A 23 -8.79 4.03 -18.87
CA GLY A 23 -9.40 3.71 -20.15
C GLY A 23 -8.41 3.00 -21.08
N ASP A 24 -8.84 1.93 -21.76
CA ASP A 24 -7.95 0.99 -22.47
C ASP A 24 -7.09 1.65 -23.57
N ASN A 25 -7.57 2.75 -24.14
CA ASN A 25 -6.92 3.51 -25.21
C ASN A 25 -6.47 4.93 -24.79
N GLU A 26 -6.64 5.28 -23.52
CA GLU A 26 -6.26 6.59 -23.00
C GLU A 26 -4.81 6.59 -22.49
N LYS A 27 -4.12 7.71 -22.67
CA LYS A 27 -2.79 7.91 -22.10
C LYS A 27 -2.93 8.38 -20.67
N LEU A 28 -2.14 7.79 -19.77
CA LEU A 28 -2.00 8.31 -18.41
C LEU A 28 -1.40 9.72 -18.48
N THR A 29 -2.17 10.70 -18.04
CA THR A 29 -1.74 12.10 -17.92
C THR A 29 -1.92 12.56 -16.47
N SER A 30 -1.29 13.68 -16.09
CA SER A 30 -1.47 14.29 -14.76
C SER A 30 -2.91 14.69 -14.45
N LYS A 31 -3.76 14.81 -15.48
CA LYS A 31 -5.20 15.14 -15.34
C LYS A 31 -6.07 13.92 -15.05
N CYS A 32 -5.54 12.70 -15.17
CA CYS A 32 -6.29 11.49 -14.88
C CYS A 32 -6.50 11.38 -13.37
N LYS A 33 -7.72 11.65 -12.89
CA LYS A 33 -8.13 11.45 -11.48
C LYS A 33 -8.26 9.95 -11.18
N VAL A 34 -7.13 9.25 -11.11
CA VAL A 34 -7.08 7.85 -10.68
C VAL A 34 -6.92 7.79 -9.17
N ASP A 35 -7.91 7.21 -8.50
CA ASP A 35 -7.79 6.88 -7.07
C ASP A 35 -6.79 5.74 -6.87
N LEU A 36 -5.57 6.10 -6.47
CA LEU A 36 -4.50 5.15 -6.21
C LEU A 36 -4.74 4.32 -4.94
N ALA A 37 -5.62 4.73 -4.03
CA ALA A 37 -5.93 3.96 -2.82
C ALA A 37 -6.63 2.64 -3.16
N ARG A 38 -7.31 2.58 -4.32
CA ARG A 38 -7.95 1.35 -4.84
C ARG A 38 -6.97 0.38 -5.49
N MET A 39 -5.72 0.77 -5.64
CA MET A 39 -4.69 -0.08 -6.24
C MET A 39 -4.17 -1.07 -5.21
N PRO A 40 -4.11 -2.38 -5.50
CA PRO A 40 -3.52 -3.36 -4.58
C PRO A 40 -2.04 -3.04 -4.38
N PRO A 41 -1.41 -3.29 -3.22
CA PRO A 41 0.00 -2.94 -2.99
C PRO A 41 0.93 -3.51 -4.07
N CYS A 42 2.00 -2.77 -4.41
CA CYS A 42 3.03 -3.27 -5.32
C CYS A 42 3.76 -4.48 -4.73
N GLN A 43 4.41 -5.27 -5.60
CA GLN A 43 5.16 -6.44 -5.15
C GLN A 43 6.20 -6.08 -4.07
N SER A 44 6.87 -4.94 -4.21
CA SER A 44 7.90 -4.49 -3.26
C SER A 44 7.33 -4.12 -1.88
N ALA A 45 6.05 -3.75 -1.78
CA ALA A 45 5.37 -3.50 -0.51
C ALA A 45 4.67 -4.75 0.05
N LEU A 46 4.17 -5.62 -0.84
CA LEU A 46 3.50 -6.85 -0.46
C LEU A 46 4.46 -7.90 0.13
N MET A 47 5.67 -8.01 -0.42
CA MET A 47 6.66 -8.99 0.04
C MET A 47 7.03 -8.83 1.53
N PRO A 48 7.42 -7.62 2.01
CA PRO A 48 7.68 -7.41 3.43
C PRO A 48 6.48 -7.72 4.33
N HIS A 49 5.25 -7.41 3.88
CA HIS A 49 4.05 -7.73 4.63
C HIS A 49 3.91 -9.25 4.83
N ILE A 50 4.04 -10.03 3.75
CA ILE A 50 4.02 -11.50 3.80
C ILE A 50 5.12 -12.03 4.73
N GLN A 51 6.32 -11.47 4.65
CA GLN A 51 7.45 -11.87 5.51
C GLN A 51 7.13 -11.67 7.00
N ARG A 52 6.53 -10.53 7.38
CA ARG A 52 6.12 -10.28 8.78
C ARG A 52 5.07 -11.27 9.25
N VAL A 53 4.08 -11.57 8.40
CA VAL A 53 3.04 -12.57 8.72
C VAL A 53 3.68 -13.95 8.90
N ASN A 54 4.56 -14.35 7.98
CA ASN A 54 5.28 -15.62 8.06
C ASN A 54 6.13 -15.73 9.32
N HIS A 55 6.83 -14.66 9.70
CA HIS A 55 7.60 -14.60 10.95
C HIS A 55 6.70 -14.89 12.16
N ARG A 56 5.57 -14.16 12.29
CA ARG A 56 4.62 -14.37 13.39
C ARG A 56 4.06 -15.78 13.40
N VAL A 57 3.64 -16.29 12.24
CA VAL A 57 3.08 -17.65 12.12
C VAL A 57 4.13 -18.71 12.49
N ALA A 58 5.39 -18.53 12.09
CA ALA A 58 6.48 -19.44 12.45
C ALA A 58 6.69 -19.49 13.97
N LEU A 59 6.64 -18.35 14.66
CA LEU A 59 6.72 -18.29 16.12
C LEU A 59 5.57 -19.07 16.79
N TYR A 60 4.33 -18.85 16.34
CA TYR A 60 3.18 -19.54 16.92
C TYR A 60 3.20 -21.05 16.66
N LYS A 61 3.50 -21.47 15.43
CA LYS A 61 3.52 -22.89 15.06
C LYS A 61 4.48 -23.70 15.91
N ARG A 62 5.56 -23.09 16.35
CA ARG A 62 6.60 -23.76 17.10
C ARG A 62 6.61 -23.40 18.59
N ALA A 63 5.57 -22.73 19.10
CA ALA A 63 5.51 -22.31 20.51
C ALA A 63 5.60 -23.45 21.54
N HIS A 64 5.35 -24.70 21.10
CA HIS A 64 5.41 -25.91 21.92
C HIS A 64 6.82 -26.53 22.04
N GLU A 65 7.80 -26.07 21.27
CA GLU A 65 9.17 -26.59 21.31
C GLU A 65 9.98 -25.86 22.40
N GLY A 66 10.61 -26.62 23.32
CA GLY A 66 11.31 -26.07 24.49
C GLY A 66 12.66 -25.39 24.19
N ILE A 67 13.30 -25.73 23.06
CA ILE A 67 14.52 -25.06 22.57
C ILE A 67 14.26 -24.66 21.13
N GLN A 68 14.31 -23.35 20.86
CA GLN A 68 14.03 -22.82 19.54
C GLN A 68 15.17 -21.92 19.07
N GLU A 69 15.86 -22.35 18.02
CA GLU A 69 16.50 -21.38 17.14
C GLU A 69 15.40 -20.59 16.43
N ARG A 70 15.13 -19.39 16.95
CA ARG A 70 14.15 -18.46 16.38
C ARG A 70 14.89 -17.45 15.52
N PRO A 71 14.51 -17.28 14.24
CA PRO A 71 14.99 -16.14 13.48
C PRO A 71 14.57 -14.88 14.24
N LYS A 72 15.49 -13.93 14.41
CA LYS A 72 15.20 -12.63 14.99
C LYS A 72 14.32 -11.85 14.01
N PRO A 73 13.42 -10.96 14.49
CA PRO A 73 12.55 -10.20 13.59
C PRO A 73 13.30 -9.38 12.54
N TYR A 74 14.53 -8.97 12.83
CA TYR A 74 15.41 -8.19 11.96
C TYR A 74 16.38 -9.04 11.12
N ASP A 75 16.30 -10.37 11.18
CA ASP A 75 17.04 -11.22 10.27
C ASP A 75 16.51 -11.06 8.83
N GLN A 76 17.36 -11.36 7.84
CA GLN A 76 17.00 -11.21 6.44
C GLN A 76 15.71 -11.99 6.12
N GLY A 77 14.77 -11.30 5.46
CA GLY A 77 13.51 -11.90 5.00
C GLY A 77 12.43 -12.07 6.07
N GLN A 78 12.57 -11.46 7.25
CA GLN A 78 11.56 -11.49 8.31
C GLN A 78 10.61 -10.27 8.28
N GLY A 79 10.93 -9.26 7.47
CA GLY A 79 10.05 -8.11 7.21
C GLY A 79 10.08 -7.00 8.26
N TRP A 80 11.02 -7.05 9.22
CA TRP A 80 11.31 -5.98 10.17
C TRP A 80 12.76 -5.52 10.03
N THR A 81 13.01 -4.29 10.45
CA THR A 81 14.34 -3.72 10.66
C THR A 81 14.46 -3.22 12.09
N LYS A 82 15.69 -3.00 12.54
CA LYS A 82 15.98 -2.40 13.84
C LYS A 82 16.57 -1.02 13.59
N ASN A 83 15.93 0.02 14.11
CA ASN A 83 16.41 1.39 13.96
C ASN A 83 17.61 1.67 14.89
N ALA A 84 18.18 2.87 14.80
CA ALA A 84 19.37 3.25 15.58
C ALA A 84 19.13 3.22 17.10
N ASP A 85 17.91 3.52 17.54
CA ASP A 85 17.49 3.46 18.95
C ASP A 85 17.19 2.04 19.42
N GLY A 86 17.29 1.07 18.52
CA GLY A 86 17.04 -0.33 18.79
C GLY A 86 15.57 -0.75 18.79
N VAL A 87 14.67 0.12 18.32
CA VAL A 87 13.25 -0.16 18.13
C VAL A 87 13.03 -0.94 16.84
N LEU A 88 12.09 -1.88 16.87
CA LEU A 88 11.67 -2.65 15.70
C LEU A 88 10.70 -1.84 14.85
N GLU A 89 11.01 -1.71 13.57
CA GLU A 89 10.16 -1.04 12.59
C GLU A 89 9.83 -2.00 11.43
N PRO A 90 8.59 -1.97 10.93
CA PRO A 90 8.24 -2.77 9.75
C PRO A 90 8.96 -2.25 8.52
N VAL A 91 9.47 -3.16 7.70
CA VAL A 91 9.95 -2.82 6.35
C VAL A 91 8.73 -2.57 5.48
N TRP A 92 8.46 -1.32 5.08
CA TRP A 92 7.26 -0.99 4.30
C TRP A 92 7.39 -1.37 2.83
N CYS A 93 8.56 -1.15 2.23
CA CYS A 93 8.83 -1.42 0.83
C CYS A 93 10.29 -1.82 0.63
N LEU A 94 10.56 -2.79 -0.25
CA LEU A 94 11.92 -3.24 -0.56
C LEU A 94 12.67 -2.32 -1.54
N LYS A 95 11.94 -1.46 -2.23
CA LYS A 95 12.46 -0.53 -3.24
C LYS A 95 11.94 0.87 -2.92
N PRO A 96 12.64 1.92 -3.36
CA PRO A 96 12.08 3.26 -3.34
C PRO A 96 10.66 3.25 -3.95
N ILE A 97 9.71 3.85 -3.25
CA ILE A 97 8.31 3.92 -3.68
C ILE A 97 8.22 4.72 -5.00
N LEU A 98 9.09 5.72 -5.14
CA LEU A 98 9.26 6.52 -6.33
C LEU A 98 10.60 6.19 -7.01
N PRO A 99 10.65 5.95 -8.33
CA PRO A 99 11.90 5.88 -9.09
C PRO A 99 12.75 7.14 -8.87
N VAL A 100 14.07 6.98 -8.71
CA VAL A 100 15.00 8.09 -8.43
C VAL A 100 14.90 9.21 -9.46
N SER A 101 14.72 8.88 -10.74
CA SER A 101 14.54 9.85 -11.83
C SER A 101 13.32 10.76 -11.68
N LEU A 102 12.32 10.37 -10.88
CA LEU A 102 11.16 11.20 -10.56
C LEU A 102 11.32 11.97 -9.25
N ILE A 103 12.21 11.53 -8.35
CA ILE A 103 12.57 12.28 -7.14
C ILE A 103 13.25 13.58 -7.54
N ASP A 104 14.15 13.52 -8.52
CA ASP A 104 14.88 14.70 -9.02
C ASP A 104 13.93 15.73 -9.65
N LEU A 105 12.85 15.28 -10.31
CA LEU A 105 11.84 16.18 -10.91
C LEU A 105 10.95 16.85 -9.87
N LEU A 106 10.65 16.19 -8.74
CA LEU A 106 9.88 16.77 -7.64
C LEU A 106 10.71 17.75 -6.82
N ALA A 107 12.02 17.53 -6.72
CA ALA A 107 12.94 18.44 -6.03
C ALA A 107 13.10 19.78 -6.78
N ASP A 108 12.91 19.78 -8.10
CA ASP A 108 12.98 20.98 -8.96
C ASP A 108 11.62 21.70 -9.11
N GLY A 109 10.53 21.13 -8.60
CA GLY A 109 9.16 21.60 -8.78
C GLY A 109 8.69 22.71 -7.83
N GLY A 110 9.56 23.67 -7.47
CA GLY A 110 9.20 24.87 -6.71
C GLY A 110 8.39 25.89 -7.53
N CYS A 111 7.40 25.42 -8.29
CA CYS A 111 6.56 26.25 -9.16
C CYS A 111 5.17 26.39 -8.53
N GLU A 112 4.99 27.51 -7.83
CA GLU A 112 3.76 28.25 -7.50
C GLU A 112 2.47 27.42 -7.42
N GLU A 113 2.00 27.22 -6.19
CA GLU A 113 0.64 26.80 -5.86
C GLU A 113 -0.33 27.89 -6.35
N GLU A 114 -1.10 27.61 -7.40
CA GLU A 114 -2.36 28.34 -7.63
C GLU A 114 -3.37 27.77 -6.65
N ASP A 115 -3.70 28.57 -5.62
CA ASP A 115 -4.77 28.36 -4.64
C ASP A 115 -6.11 28.24 -5.39
N ASP A 116 -6.54 27.01 -5.67
CA ASP A 116 -7.96 26.72 -5.89
C ASP A 116 -8.57 26.34 -4.52
N GLU A 117 -9.06 27.34 -3.80
CA GLU A 117 -9.94 27.17 -2.63
C GLU A 117 -11.27 26.52 -3.09
N GLU A 118 -11.35 25.18 -3.11
CA GLU A 118 -12.65 24.50 -3.09
C GLU A 118 -13.16 24.49 -1.64
N GLU A 119 -14.21 25.26 -1.35
CA GLU A 119 -14.91 25.26 -0.06
C GLU A 119 -15.42 23.84 0.26
N ASP A 120 -14.89 23.25 1.34
CA ASP A 120 -15.39 22.00 1.90
C ASP A 120 -16.83 22.21 2.41
N GLU A 121 -17.81 21.68 1.68
CA GLU A 121 -19.20 21.60 2.15
C GLU A 121 -19.24 20.64 3.36
N GLU A 122 -19.36 21.19 4.57
CA GLU A 122 -19.45 20.41 5.81
C GLU A 122 -20.66 19.45 5.75
N VAL A 123 -20.38 18.15 5.68
CA VAL A 123 -21.41 17.11 5.73
C VAL A 123 -21.94 17.02 7.16
N ASP A 124 -23.14 17.57 7.39
CA ASP A 124 -23.86 17.48 8.67
C ASP A 124 -24.25 16.01 8.96
N PHE A 125 -23.46 15.38 9.84
CA PHE A 125 -23.62 13.98 10.22
C PHE A 125 -24.78 13.76 11.21
N ASP A 126 -25.32 14.82 11.82
CA ASP A 126 -26.40 14.72 12.81
C ASP A 126 -27.77 14.51 12.15
N ALA A 127 -27.91 14.83 10.86
CA ALA A 127 -29.15 14.61 10.10
C ALA A 127 -29.49 13.11 9.86
N PHE A 128 -28.56 12.18 10.11
CA PHE A 128 -28.78 10.74 9.88
C PHE A 128 -29.31 9.99 11.12
N ALA A 129 -29.39 10.63 12.28
CA ALA A 129 -29.72 9.97 13.54
C ALA A 129 -31.22 9.99 13.93
N GLU A 130 -32.09 10.69 13.21
CA GLU A 130 -33.50 10.90 13.61
C GLU A 130 -34.54 10.10 12.82
N SER A 131 -34.21 8.93 12.26
CA SER A 131 -35.25 8.05 11.73
C SER A 131 -34.95 6.56 11.88
N ASP A 132 -35.13 6.02 13.09
CA ASP A 132 -35.74 4.68 13.28
C ASP A 132 -36.07 4.39 14.76
N ASP A 133 -36.94 5.21 15.36
CA ASP A 133 -37.64 4.85 16.60
C ASP A 133 -39.14 5.12 16.42
N GLU A 134 -39.87 4.19 15.78
CA GLU A 134 -41.32 4.10 15.94
C GLU A 134 -41.80 2.63 15.97
N PHE A 135 -41.93 2.15 17.21
CA PHE A 135 -42.85 1.14 17.79
C PHE A 135 -43.09 -0.24 17.13
#